data_AF-A0A2V8QBS0-F1
#
_entry.id   AF-A0A2V8QBS0-F1
#
_cell.length_a   1.000
_cell.length_b   1.000
_cell.length_c   1.000
_cell.angle_alpha   90.00
_cell.angle_beta   90.00
_cell.angle_gamma   90.00
#
_symmetry.space_group_name_H-M   'P 1'
#
loop_
_entity.id
_entity.type
_entity.pdbx_description
1 polymer ?
#
loop_
_entity_poly.entity_id
_entity_poly.type
_entity_poly.pdbx_seq_one_letter_code
_entity_poly.pdbx_strand_id
1 'polypeptide(L)'
;MVVHLKQKHVDQIIAHAREESPQECCGLIGGSAEGTARSIYRARNVAVQPLVTYEAAPEDLFLAQRTMRERGEQLIAIYHSHPRATDPQPSQTDVRLAYYPSAVYFIVGLGSEEPCVRAFRIREQEGWESIAYKITDDLDQ
;
A
#
# COMPACT_ATOMS: atom_id res chain seq x y z
N MET A 1 -4.17 -13.28 -6.74
CA MET A 1 -5.32 -12.62 -6.11
C MET A 1 -5.46 -11.21 -6.68
N VAL A 2 -6.68 -10.79 -7.03
CA VAL A 2 -6.99 -9.40 -7.45
C VAL A 2 -7.53 -8.67 -6.25
N VAL A 3 -6.97 -7.50 -5.93
CA VAL A 3 -7.45 -6.67 -4.83
C VAL A 3 -8.62 -5.82 -5.30
N HIS A 4 -9.70 -5.81 -4.51
CA HIS A 4 -10.87 -4.97 -4.74
C HIS A 4 -10.87 -3.86 -3.69
N LEU A 5 -10.73 -2.61 -4.15
CA LEU A 5 -10.80 -1.41 -3.34
C LEU A 5 -12.16 -0.73 -3.56
N LYS A 6 -12.59 0.08 -2.61
CA LYS A 6 -13.67 1.06 -2.82
C LYS A 6 -13.01 2.41 -3.10
N GLN A 7 -13.72 3.33 -3.76
CA GLN A 7 -13.17 4.66 -4.03
C GLN A 7 -12.65 5.34 -2.75
N LYS A 8 -13.40 5.22 -1.64
CA LYS A 8 -12.97 5.71 -0.32
C LYS A 8 -11.62 5.18 0.15
N HIS A 9 -11.24 3.95 -0.21
CA HIS A 9 -9.94 3.37 0.17
C HIS A 9 -8.82 4.01 -0.64
N VAL A 10 -9.04 4.19 -1.95
CA VAL A 10 -8.10 4.88 -2.85
C VAL A 10 -7.89 6.32 -2.38
N ASP A 11 -8.97 7.02 -2.05
CA ASP A 11 -8.91 8.39 -1.55
C ASP A 11 -8.15 8.49 -0.22
N GLN A 12 -8.37 7.56 0.71
CA GLN A 12 -7.66 7.50 1.99
C GLN A 12 -6.14 7.30 1.82
N ILE A 13 -5.75 6.43 0.88
CA ILE A 13 -4.36 6.14 0.55
C ILE A 13 -3.70 7.37 -0.10
N ILE A 14 -4.38 8.00 -1.07
CA ILE A 14 -3.88 9.22 -1.74
C ILE A 14 -3.78 10.38 -0.76
N ALA A 15 -4.78 10.57 0.12
CA ALA A 15 -4.74 11.59 1.15
C ALA A 15 -3.54 11.40 2.07
N HIS A 16 -3.26 10.16 2.51
CA HIS A 16 -2.08 9.86 3.31
C HIS A 16 -0.77 10.21 2.59
N ALA A 17 -0.65 9.83 1.31
CA ALA A 17 0.52 10.16 0.51
C ALA A 17 0.72 11.68 0.35
N ARG A 18 -0.36 12.44 0.19
CA ARG A 18 -0.32 13.90 0.09
C ARG A 18 0.07 14.57 1.41
N GLU A 19 -0.44 14.05 2.53
CA GLU A 19 -0.16 14.56 3.88
C GLU A 19 1.33 14.40 4.24
N GLU A 20 1.95 13.28 3.87
CA GLU A 20 3.36 12.98 4.19
C GLU A 20 4.36 13.56 3.17
N SER A 21 3.90 13.94 1.98
CA SER A 21 4.75 14.52 0.93
C SER A 21 5.51 15.77 1.45
N PRO A 22 6.84 15.89 1.23
CA PRO A 22 7.65 15.18 0.24
C PRO A 22 8.26 13.86 0.71
N GLN A 23 7.94 13.37 1.91
CA GLN A 23 8.38 12.07 2.40
C GLN A 23 7.48 10.94 1.86
N GLU A 24 8.01 9.73 1.83
CA GLU A 24 7.21 8.55 1.53
C GLU A 24 6.31 8.21 2.71
N CYS A 25 5.01 8.01 2.45
CA CYS A 25 4.10 7.38 3.39
C CYS A 25 4.17 5.86 3.26
N CYS A 26 3.70 5.13 4.27
CA CYS A 26 3.50 3.68 4.19
C CYS A 26 2.28 3.22 5.01
N GLY A 27 1.77 2.03 4.71
CA GLY A 27 0.66 1.46 5.45
C GLY A 27 0.23 0.09 4.95
N LEU A 28 -0.81 -0.45 5.59
CA LEU A 28 -1.33 -1.77 5.35
C LEU A 28 -2.81 -1.71 4.94
N ILE A 29 -3.25 -2.68 4.15
CA ILE A 29 -4.64 -2.85 3.73
C ILE A 29 -5.14 -4.18 4.29
N GLY A 30 -6.12 -4.09 5.18
CA GLY A 30 -6.83 -5.25 5.72
C GLY A 30 -8.07 -5.55 4.90
N GLY A 31 -8.37 -6.83 4.71
CA GLY A 31 -9.50 -7.26 3.89
C GLY A 31 -9.91 -8.70 4.11
N SER A 32 -10.80 -9.19 3.26
CA SER A 32 -11.21 -10.59 3.25
C SER A 32 -10.17 -11.48 2.54
N ALA A 33 -10.24 -12.80 2.74
CA ALA A 33 -9.32 -13.75 2.10
C ALA A 33 -9.42 -13.76 0.57
N GLU A 34 -10.54 -13.29 0.03
CA GLU A 34 -10.81 -13.17 -1.41
C GLU A 34 -10.18 -11.90 -2.02
N GLY A 35 -9.61 -11.01 -1.20
CA GLY A 35 -8.93 -9.80 -1.64
C GLY A 35 -9.79 -8.54 -1.63
N THR A 36 -10.93 -8.54 -0.95
CA THR A 36 -11.77 -7.34 -0.80
C THR A 36 -11.30 -6.50 0.38
N ALA A 37 -10.82 -5.29 0.12
CA ALA A 37 -10.37 -4.38 1.16
C ALA A 37 -11.52 -3.93 2.05
N ARG A 38 -11.25 -3.86 3.35
CA ARG A 38 -12.19 -3.42 4.40
C ARG A 38 -11.68 -2.21 5.16
N SER A 39 -10.37 -2.17 5.43
CA SER A 39 -9.74 -1.16 6.28
C SER A 39 -8.37 -0.73 5.73
N ILE A 40 -8.06 0.56 5.86
CA ILE A 40 -6.74 1.14 5.59
C ILE A 40 -6.07 1.48 6.93
N TYR A 41 -4.87 0.96 7.13
CA TYR A 41 -4.07 1.16 8.33
C TYR A 41 -2.83 1.98 7.98
N ARG A 42 -2.84 3.27 8.32
CA ARG A 42 -1.69 4.15 8.14
C ARG A 42 -0.58 3.74 9.11
N ALA A 43 0.67 3.78 8.66
CA ALA A 43 1.85 3.58 9.49
C ALA A 43 2.79 4.77 9.35
N ARG A 44 3.49 5.11 10.43
CA ARG A 44 4.54 6.12 10.41
C ARG A 44 5.76 5.57 9.68
N ASN A 45 6.34 6.39 8.81
CA ASN A 45 7.62 6.10 8.19
C ASN A 45 8.77 6.49 9.14
N VAL A 46 9.51 5.50 9.63
CA VAL A 46 10.67 5.67 10.52
C VAL A 46 12.01 5.42 9.82
N ALA A 47 12.03 5.37 8.49
CA ALA A 47 13.25 5.16 7.73
C ALA A 47 14.29 6.26 8.00
N VAL A 48 15.57 5.90 7.91
CA VAL A 48 16.68 6.85 8.03
C VAL A 48 16.62 7.94 6.94
N GLN A 49 16.11 7.60 5.75
CA GLN A 49 15.97 8.52 4.61
C GLN A 49 14.52 8.52 4.09
N PRO A 50 13.58 9.16 4.81
CA PRO A 50 12.15 9.05 4.51
C PRO A 50 11.74 9.73 3.20
N LEU A 51 12.62 10.51 2.57
CA LEU A 51 12.38 11.14 1.27
C LEU A 51 12.42 10.16 0.08
N VAL A 52 13.02 8.98 0.26
CA VAL A 52 13.31 8.02 -0.83
C VAL A 52 13.18 6.55 -0.40
N THR A 53 12.81 6.30 0.86
CA THR A 53 12.59 4.96 1.41
C THR A 53 11.54 5.02 2.51
N TYR A 54 10.91 3.88 2.79
CA TYR A 54 10.04 3.73 3.94
C TYR A 54 10.45 2.55 4.84
N GLU A 55 10.18 2.70 6.12
CA GLU A 55 10.22 1.66 7.13
C GLU A 55 9.03 1.88 8.06
N ALA A 56 8.08 0.95 8.09
CA ALA A 56 6.90 1.12 8.92
C ALA A 56 7.26 0.93 10.39
N ALA A 57 6.83 1.87 11.25
CA ALA A 57 7.06 1.79 12.69
C ALA A 57 6.56 0.44 13.26
N PRO A 58 7.39 -0.31 14.01
CA PRO A 58 7.00 -1.61 14.55
C PRO A 58 5.73 -1.58 15.41
N GLU A 59 5.49 -0.48 16.13
CA GLU A 59 4.29 -0.32 16.96
C GLU A 59 3.02 -0.22 16.10
N ASP A 60 3.11 0.45 14.96
CA ASP A 60 1.99 0.63 14.04
C ASP A 60 1.68 -0.67 13.30
N LEU A 61 2.72 -1.42 12.91
CA LEU A 61 2.57 -2.77 12.36
C LEU A 61 1.88 -3.71 13.36
N PHE A 62 2.32 -3.69 14.62
CA PHE A 62 1.72 -4.52 15.66
C PHE A 62 0.26 -4.16 15.91
N LEU A 63 -0.05 -2.87 16.03
CA LEU A 63 -1.42 -2.39 16.24
C LEU A 63 -2.33 -2.73 15.07
N ALA A 64 -1.86 -2.52 13.83
CA ALA A 64 -2.62 -2.85 12.63
C ALA A 64 -2.91 -4.35 12.55
N GLN A 65 -1.90 -5.21 12.72
CA GLN A 65 -2.10 -6.66 12.70
C GLN A 65 -3.02 -7.14 13.83
N ARG A 66 -2.91 -6.56 15.03
CA ARG A 66 -3.82 -6.85 16.14
C ARG A 66 -5.26 -6.49 15.78
N THR A 67 -5.47 -5.29 15.25
CA THR A 67 -6.79 -4.79 14.86
C THR A 67 -7.38 -5.64 13.72
N MET A 68 -6.57 -6.04 12.75
CA MET A 68 -6.99 -6.96 11.69
C MET A 68 -7.51 -8.29 12.27
N ARG A 69 -6.77 -8.89 13.21
CA ARG A 69 -7.22 -10.14 13.88
C ARG A 69 -8.53 -9.94 14.64
N GLU A 70 -8.66 -8.85 15.39
CA GLU A 70 -9.89 -8.53 16.14
C GLU A 70 -11.11 -8.33 15.21
N ARG A 71 -10.88 -7.85 13.98
CA ARG A 71 -11.92 -7.64 12.94
C ARG A 71 -12.10 -8.83 11.98
N GLY A 72 -11.34 -9.92 12.16
CA GLY A 72 -11.34 -11.04 11.21
C GLY A 72 -10.87 -10.68 9.80
N GLU A 73 -9.97 -9.71 9.69
CA GLU A 73 -9.33 -9.29 8.44
C GLU A 73 -7.98 -9.99 8.24
N GLN A 74 -7.58 -10.16 6.98
CA GLN A 74 -6.25 -10.57 6.58
C GLN A 74 -5.49 -9.39 5.98
N LEU A 75 -4.17 -9.41 6.11
CA LEU A 75 -3.30 -8.50 5.37
C LEU A 75 -3.33 -8.89 3.89
N ILE A 76 -4.05 -8.12 3.07
CA ILE A 76 -4.18 -8.40 1.63
C ILE A 76 -3.21 -7.57 0.79
N ALA A 77 -2.78 -6.41 1.30
CA ALA A 77 -1.86 -5.54 0.60
C ALA A 77 -1.10 -4.60 1.54
N ILE A 78 0.03 -4.10 1.06
CA ILE A 78 0.86 -3.05 1.64
C ILE A 78 0.84 -1.88 0.65
N TYR A 79 0.89 -0.65 1.13
CA TYR A 79 1.03 0.50 0.25
C TYR A 79 2.12 1.45 0.75
N HIS A 80 2.75 2.14 -0.20
CA HIS A 80 3.63 3.26 0.05
C HIS A 80 3.51 4.28 -1.08
N SER A 81 4.23 5.40 -0.97
CA SER A 81 4.23 6.44 -2.00
C SER A 81 5.63 6.75 -2.50
N HIS A 82 5.76 7.03 -3.79
CA HIS A 82 6.92 7.70 -4.40
C HIS A 82 6.49 9.12 -4.79
N PRO A 83 6.63 10.14 -3.91
CA PRO A 83 5.98 11.44 -4.09
C PRO A 83 6.39 12.19 -5.36
N ARG A 84 7.57 11.89 -5.91
CA ARG A 84 8.10 12.54 -7.12
C ARG A 84 7.79 11.78 -8.42
N ALA A 85 7.24 10.56 -8.33
CA ALA A 85 7.02 9.72 -9.50
C ALA A 85 5.69 10.08 -10.18
N THR A 86 5.72 10.29 -11.50
CA THR A 86 4.52 10.40 -12.35
C THR A 86 3.92 9.03 -12.68
N ASP A 87 4.78 8.02 -12.89
CA ASP A 87 4.41 6.61 -13.01
C ASP A 87 5.24 5.79 -12.02
N PRO A 88 4.68 5.46 -10.84
CA PRO A 88 5.44 4.81 -9.77
C PRO A 88 5.69 3.33 -10.10
N GLN A 89 6.92 2.88 -9.88
CA GLN A 89 7.35 1.49 -10.02
C GLN A 89 8.19 1.07 -8.80
N PRO A 90 8.21 -0.22 -8.42
CA PRO A 90 9.04 -0.69 -7.32
C PRO A 90 10.53 -0.41 -7.59
N SER A 91 11.17 0.26 -6.65
CA SER A 91 12.62 0.46 -6.64
C SER A 91 13.35 -0.85 -6.30
N GLN A 92 14.66 -0.91 -6.52
CA GLN A 92 15.46 -2.06 -6.08
C GLN A 92 15.41 -2.27 -4.55
N THR A 93 15.23 -1.17 -3.79
CA THR A 93 15.08 -1.24 -2.34
C THR A 93 13.73 -1.85 -1.97
N ASP A 94 12.65 -1.49 -2.65
CA ASP A 94 11.33 -2.08 -2.44
C ASP A 94 11.35 -3.60 -2.69
N VAL A 95 12.00 -4.03 -3.76
CA VAL A 95 12.12 -5.46 -4.10
C VAL A 95 12.88 -6.23 -3.02
N ARG A 96 13.96 -5.64 -2.49
CA ARG A 96 14.80 -6.27 -1.45
C ARG A 96 14.10 -6.35 -0.09
N LEU A 97 13.19 -5.42 0.20
CA LEU A 97 12.51 -5.31 1.49
C LEU A 97 11.06 -5.85 1.47
N ALA A 98 10.64 -6.48 0.37
CA ALA A 98 9.32 -7.08 0.21
C ALA A 98 9.18 -8.41 0.96
N TYR A 99 9.19 -8.36 2.30
CA TYR A 99 9.13 -9.54 3.16
C TYR A 99 7.75 -10.24 3.22
N TYR A 100 6.73 -9.66 2.57
CA TYR A 100 5.37 -10.22 2.49
C TYR A 100 5.07 -10.70 1.07
N PRO A 101 5.53 -11.89 0.65
CA PRO A 101 5.42 -12.37 -0.73
C PRO A 101 3.97 -12.64 -1.18
N SER A 102 3.06 -12.85 -0.23
CA SER A 102 1.63 -13.04 -0.51
C SER A 102 0.85 -11.73 -0.63
N ALA A 103 1.43 -10.60 -0.19
CA ALA A 103 0.76 -9.31 -0.23
C ALA A 103 0.91 -8.65 -1.61
N VAL A 104 -0.10 -7.88 -1.99
CA VAL A 104 0.00 -6.92 -3.10
C VAL A 104 0.66 -5.64 -2.60
N TYR A 105 1.54 -5.04 -3.40
CA TYR A 105 2.18 -3.77 -3.08
C TYR A 105 1.59 -2.68 -3.94
N PHE A 106 0.97 -1.68 -3.31
CA PHE A 106 0.48 -0.48 -3.98
C PHE A 106 1.50 0.64 -3.86
N ILE A 107 1.75 1.35 -4.96
CA ILE A 107 2.62 2.53 -4.96
C ILE A 107 1.84 3.72 -5.49
N VAL A 108 1.84 4.80 -4.71
CA VAL A 108 1.23 6.07 -5.08
C VAL A 108 2.28 7.04 -5.62
N GLY A 109 2.10 7.50 -6.85
CA GLY A 109 2.87 8.58 -7.47
C GLY A 109 2.12 9.89 -7.35
N LEU A 110 2.82 10.95 -6.92
CA LEU A 110 2.29 12.31 -6.83
C LEU A 110 3.03 13.31 -7.75
N GLY A 111 3.82 12.81 -8.69
CA GLY A 111 4.64 13.65 -9.59
C GLY A 111 3.84 14.37 -10.68
N SER A 112 2.56 14.05 -10.86
CA SER A 112 1.63 14.67 -11.81
C SER A 112 0.51 15.41 -11.08
N GLU A 113 -0.24 16.25 -11.81
CA GLU A 113 -1.43 16.94 -11.28
C GLU A 113 -2.45 15.94 -10.71
N GLU A 114 -2.67 14.84 -11.43
CA GLU A 114 -3.46 13.71 -10.95
C GLU A 114 -2.58 12.66 -10.28
N PRO A 115 -2.95 12.18 -9.07
CA PRO A 115 -2.22 11.12 -8.38
C PRO A 115 -2.39 9.78 -9.11
N CYS A 116 -1.32 9.01 -9.18
CA CYS A 116 -1.27 7.72 -9.86
C CYS A 116 -1.14 6.59 -8.85
N VAL A 117 -2.03 5.59 -8.89
CA VAL A 117 -1.94 4.40 -8.02
C VAL A 117 -1.69 3.16 -8.87
N ARG A 118 -0.59 2.46 -8.59
CA ARG A 118 -0.19 1.21 -9.25
C ARG A 118 -0.12 0.08 -8.25
N ALA A 119 -0.34 -1.15 -8.72
CA ALA A 119 -0.29 -2.34 -7.89
C ALA A 119 0.69 -3.36 -8.48
N PHE A 120 1.45 -4.00 -7.62
CA PHE A 120 2.53 -4.91 -7.99
C PHE A 120 2.50 -6.16 -7.14
N ARG A 121 2.90 -7.29 -7.75
CA ARG A 121 3.35 -8.44 -6.98
C ARG A 121 4.88 -8.44 -7.00
N ILE A 122 5.47 -8.39 -5.83
CA ILE A 122 6.92 -8.39 -5.65
C ILE A 122 7.32 -9.76 -5.13
N ARG A 123 8.28 -10.38 -5.82
CA ARG A 123 8.84 -11.69 -5.45
C ARG A 123 10.33 -11.51 -5.19
N GLU A 124 10.74 -11.91 -4.00
CA GLU A 124 12.15 -11.91 -3.63
C GLU A 124 12.95 -12.69 -4.69
N GLN A 125 14.04 -12.11 -5.20
CA GLN A 125 14.93 -12.69 -6.22
C GLN A 125 14.36 -12.85 -7.65
N GLU A 126 13.05 -12.83 -7.85
CA GLU A 126 12.41 -12.92 -9.18
C GLU A 126 11.99 -11.56 -9.77
N GLY A 127 11.94 -10.50 -8.95
CA GLY A 127 11.58 -9.15 -9.38
C GLY A 127 10.12 -8.81 -9.09
N TRP A 128 9.49 -8.03 -9.96
CA TRP A 128 8.09 -7.61 -9.79
C TRP A 128 7.30 -7.66 -11.09
N GLU A 129 6.00 -7.88 -10.96
CA GLU A 129 5.03 -7.77 -12.05
C GLU A 129 3.94 -6.76 -11.68
N SER A 130 3.53 -5.94 -12.66
CA SER A 130 2.34 -5.09 -12.51
C SER A 130 1.09 -5.97 -12.54
N ILE A 131 0.16 -5.69 -11.62
CA ILE A 131 -1.11 -6.41 -11.55
C ILE A 131 -2.28 -5.43 -11.54
N ALA A 132 -3.40 -5.88 -12.08
CA ALA A 132 -4.64 -5.12 -12.00
C ALA A 132 -5.26 -5.23 -10.59
N TYR A 133 -5.84 -4.12 -10.13
CA TYR A 133 -6.78 -4.06 -9.02
C TYR A 133 -8.11 -3.50 -9.54
N LYS A 134 -9.19 -3.72 -8.81
CA LYS A 134 -10.51 -3.21 -9.18
C LYS A 134 -11.00 -2.21 -8.15
N ILE A 135 -11.67 -1.16 -8.62
CA ILE A 135 -12.47 -0.30 -7.77
C ILE A 135 -13.92 -0.77 -7.91
N THR A 136 -14.53 -1.16 -6.80
CA THR A 136 -15.93 -1.58 -6.73
C THR A 136 -16.73 -0.48 -6.04
N ASP A 137 -17.80 -0.02 -6.67
CA ASP A 137 -18.72 0.94 -6.06
C ASP A 137 -19.51 0.31 -4.91
N ASP A 138 -19.99 1.13 -3.98
CA ASP A 138 -20.79 0.71 -2.83
C ASP A 138 -22.17 0.10 -3.19
N LEU A 139 -22.47 -0.06 -4.50
CA LEU A 139 -23.76 -0.53 -5.02
C LEU A 139 -23.95 -2.06 -5.00
N ASP A 140 -22.94 -2.84 -4.63
CA ASP A 140 -23.04 -4.30 -4.45
C ASP A 140 -23.28 -4.69 -2.98
N GLN A 141 -24.39 -4.22 -2.40
CA GLN A 141 -24.95 -4.74 -1.15
C GLN A 141 -26.44 -5.03 -1.29
#